data_AF-A0A968BSE0-F1
#
_entry.id   AF-A0A968BSE0-F1
#
_cell.length_a   1.000
_cell.length_b   1.000
_cell.length_c   1.000
_cell.angle_alpha   90.00
_cell.angle_beta   90.00
_cell.angle_gamma   90.00
#
_symmetry.space_group_name_H-M   'P 1'
#
loop_
_entity.id
_entity.type
_entity.pdbx_description
1 polymer ?
#
loop_
_entity_poly.entity_id
_entity_poly.type
_entity_poly.pdbx_seq_one_letter_code
_entity_poly.pdbx_strand_id
1 'polypeptide(L)' 'SSDSVARLAGDEFAVVLRDTGLADAKVIAESLLGEINQTRVSMTVGQLKLQASAGVAVTPTHGSTVQELVGAA' A
#
# COMPACT_ATOMS: atom_id res chain seq x y z
N SER A 1 19.16 -2.96 1.98
CA SER A 1 17.95 -3.77 1.79
C SER A 1 16.93 -2.89 1.08
N SER A 2 16.15 -3.41 0.12
CA SER A 2 15.27 -2.59 -0.73
C SER A 2 13.79 -2.90 -0.49
N ASP A 3 12.99 -1.86 -0.31
CA ASP A 3 11.54 -1.97 -0.35
C ASP A 3 11.08 -2.36 -1.76
N SER A 4 9.88 -2.90 -1.89
CA SER A 4 9.39 -3.44 -3.16
C SER A 4 7.91 -3.16 -3.35
N VAL A 5 7.52 -2.89 -4.60
CA VAL A 5 6.13 -2.66 -5.00
C VAL A 5 5.77 -3.68 -6.07
N ALA A 6 4.59 -4.29 -5.95
CA ALA A 6 4.08 -5.25 -6.92
C ALA A 6 2.59 -5.03 -7.18
N ARG A 7 2.14 -5.32 -8.40
CA ARG A 7 0.72 -5.43 -8.74
C ARG A 7 0.29 -6.88 -8.52
N LEU A 8 -0.72 -7.11 -7.70
CA LEU A 8 -1.20 -8.46 -7.37
C LEU A 8 -2.17 -8.95 -8.44
N ALA A 9 -3.22 -8.17 -8.67
CA ALA A 9 -4.27 -8.41 -9.64
C ALA A 9 -5.04 -7.11 -9.86
N GLY A 10 -5.80 -6.97 -10.95
CA GLY A 10 -6.74 -5.85 -11.11
C GLY A 10 -6.15 -4.47 -10.78
N ASP A 11 -6.76 -3.78 -9.83
CA ASP A 11 -6.31 -2.51 -9.24
C ASP A 11 -5.61 -2.69 -7.87
N GLU A 12 -5.30 -3.92 -7.48
CA GLU A 12 -4.64 -4.26 -6.21
C GLU A 12 -3.11 -4.25 -6.33
N PHE A 13 -2.48 -3.58 -5.38
CA PHE A 13 -1.02 -3.46 -5.26
C PHE A 13 -0.57 -3.82 -3.85
N ALA A 14 0.64 -4.33 -3.74
CA ALA A 14 1.31 -4.58 -2.47
C ALA A 14 2.62 -3.81 -2.39
N VAL A 15 2.90 -3.24 -1.21
CA VAL A 15 4.18 -2.64 -0.85
C VAL A 15 4.79 -3.45 0.27
N VAL A 16 6.02 -3.93 0.08
CA VAL A 16 6.77 -4.68 1.09
C VAL A 16 7.87 -3.79 1.64
N LEU A 17 7.75 -3.45 2.93
CA LEU A 17 8.71 -2.65 3.68
C LEU A 17 9.58 -3.57 4.53
N ARG A 18 10.91 -3.50 4.36
CA ARG A 18 11.84 -4.34 5.15
C ARG A 18 12.21 -3.64 6.45
N ASP A 19 12.49 -4.43 7.48
CA ASP A 19 12.99 -3.93 8.78
C ASP A 19 12.10 -2.81 9.38
N THR A 20 10.79 -2.86 9.09
CA THR A 20 9.83 -1.79 9.41
C THR A 20 8.74 -2.31 10.35
N GLY A 21 8.52 -1.60 11.46
CA GLY A 21 7.48 -1.92 12.43
C GLY A 21 6.10 -1.40 12.02
N LEU A 22 5.06 -1.84 12.74
CA LEU A 22 3.67 -1.49 12.42
C LEU A 22 3.39 0.02 12.43
N ALA A 23 3.95 0.75 13.40
CA ALA A 23 3.73 2.20 13.51
C ALA A 23 4.29 2.94 12.29
N ASP A 24 5.55 2.66 11.92
CA ASP A 24 6.20 3.28 10.78
C ASP A 24 5.53 2.87 9.46
N ALA A 25 5.14 1.60 9.33
CA ALA A 25 4.41 1.10 8.16
C ALA A 25 3.07 1.84 7.96
N LYS A 26 2.35 2.16 9.06
CA LYS A 26 1.12 2.95 8.99
C LYS A 26 1.38 4.39 8.54
N VAL A 27 2.43 5.03 9.06
CA VAL A 27 2.81 6.39 8.62
C VAL A 27 3.15 6.41 7.13
N ILE A 28 3.89 5.40 6.66
CA ILE A 28 4.23 5.26 5.23
C ILE A 28 2.97 5.05 4.39
N ALA A 29 2.05 4.18 4.83
CA ALA A 29 0.79 3.93 4.15
C ALA A 29 -0.09 5.18 4.07
N GLU A 30 -0.24 5.93 5.17
CA GLU A 30 -0.98 7.19 5.21
C GLU A 30 -0.38 8.25 4.27
N SER A 31 0.95 8.35 4.24
CA SER A 31 1.65 9.24 3.30
C SER A 31 1.38 8.87 1.84
N LEU A 32 1.45 7.57 1.52
CA LEU A 32 1.18 7.05 0.17
C LEU A 32 -0.27 7.33 -0.26
N LEU A 33 -1.23 7.09 0.62
CA LEU A 33 -2.63 7.40 0.39
C LEU A 33 -2.86 8.90 0.21
N GLY A 34 -2.15 9.74 0.97
CA GLY A 34 -2.17 11.19 0.83
C GLY A 34 -1.78 11.63 -0.58
N GLU A 35 -0.66 11.13 -1.09
CA GLU A 35 -0.17 11.44 -2.44
C GLU A 35 -1.13 10.94 -3.53
N ILE A 36 -1.65 9.71 -3.40
CA ILE A 36 -2.64 9.16 -4.35
C ILE A 36 -3.89 10.04 -4.37
N ASN A 37 -4.40 10.44 -3.21
CA ASN A 37 -5.63 11.24 -3.11
C ASN A 37 -5.49 12.66 -3.68
N GLN A 38 -4.27 13.19 -3.72
CA GLN A 38 -3.95 14.48 -4.34
C GLN A 38 -3.67 14.36 -5.85
N THR A 39 -3.39 13.14 -6.32
CA THR A 39 -3.06 12.89 -7.73
C THR A 39 -4.29 13.11 -8.62
N ARG A 40 -4.10 13.92 -9.66
CA ARG A 40 -5.07 14.09 -10.74
C ARG A 40 -4.47 13.67 -12.07
N VAL A 41 -5.15 12.78 -12.75
CA VAL A 41 -4.76 12.29 -14.08
C VAL A 41 -5.54 13.06 -15.12
N SER A 42 -4.84 13.78 -15.99
CA SER A 42 -5.45 14.49 -17.13
C SER A 42 -5.96 13.47 -18.15
N MET A 43 -7.21 13.65 -18.56
CA MET A 43 -7.88 12.87 -19.60
C MET A 43 -8.45 13.81 -20.67
N THR A 44 -8.79 13.29 -21.85
CA THR A 44 -9.37 14.09 -22.94
C THR A 44 -10.65 14.83 -22.53
N VAL A 45 -11.41 14.28 -21.59
CA VAL A 45 -12.71 14.82 -21.14
C VAL A 45 -12.65 15.56 -19.78
N GLY A 46 -11.46 15.74 -19.20
CA GLY A 46 -11.31 16.41 -17.90
C GLY A 46 -10.20 15.82 -17.04
N GLN A 47 -10.38 15.85 -15.72
CA GLN A 47 -9.43 15.30 -14.76
C GLN A 47 -10.06 14.17 -13.95
N LEU A 48 -9.36 13.04 -13.86
CA LEU A 48 -9.71 11.94 -12.97
C LEU A 48 -8.96 12.12 -11.65
N LYS A 49 -9.69 12.16 -10.54
CA LYS A 49 -9.12 12.10 -9.19
C LYS A 49 -8.92 10.65 -8.79
N LEU A 50 -7.73 10.29 -8.31
CA LEU A 50 -7.48 8.96 -7.78
C LEU A 50 -7.84 8.87 -6.30
N GLN A 51 -8.25 7.69 -5.86
CA GLN A 51 -8.44 7.31 -4.47
C GLN A 51 -7.97 5.88 -4.29
N ALA A 52 -7.46 5.57 -3.10
CA ALA A 52 -7.05 4.23 -2.72
C ALA A 52 -7.32 4.01 -1.24
N SER A 53 -7.31 2.74 -0.85
CA SER A 53 -7.28 2.28 0.54
C SER A 53 -6.07 1.38 0.72
N ALA A 54 -5.50 1.36 1.93
CA ALA A 54 -4.36 0.50 2.25
C ALA A 54 -4.61 -0.22 3.57
N GLY A 55 -4.44 -1.54 3.52
CA GLY A 55 -4.28 -2.42 4.66
C GLY A 55 -2.82 -2.51 5.09
N VAL A 56 -2.55 -2.75 6.38
CA VAL A 56 -1.16 -2.87 6.89
C VAL A 56 -1.06 -4.06 7.83
N ALA A 57 -0.18 -5.00 7.48
CA ALA A 57 0.19 -6.15 8.30
C ALA A 57 1.71 -6.20 8.51
N VAL A 58 2.13 -6.83 9.61
CA VAL A 58 3.56 -7.01 9.96
C VAL A 58 3.79 -8.38 10.57
N THR A 59 4.96 -8.95 10.30
CA THR A 59 5.43 -10.17 10.95
C THR A 59 6.20 -9.84 12.24
N PRO A 60 6.08 -10.63 13.32
CA PRO A 60 5.24 -11.84 13.45
C PRO A 60 3.81 -11.56 13.94
N THR A 61 3.44 -10.30 14.19
CA THR A 61 2.17 -9.95 14.88
C THR A 61 0.92 -10.39 14.12
N HIS A 62 0.92 -10.26 12.79
CA HIS A 62 -0.24 -10.55 11.94
C HIS A 62 -0.08 -11.85 11.14
N GLY A 63 1.03 -12.57 11.35
CA GLY A 63 1.37 -13.75 10.57
C GLY A 63 2.87 -13.97 10.45
N SER A 64 3.22 -15.22 10.18
CA SER A 64 4.60 -15.64 9.89
C SER A 64 4.76 -16.11 8.44
N THR A 65 3.66 -16.27 7.70
CA THR A 65 3.65 -16.59 6.28
C THR A 65 3.15 -15.43 5.43
N VAL A 66 3.50 -15.43 4.15
CA VAL A 66 3.02 -14.41 3.19
C VAL A 66 1.49 -14.42 3.12
N GLN A 67 0.87 -15.59 3.12
CA GLN A 67 -0.58 -15.76 3.02
C GLN A 67 -1.29 -15.17 4.25
N GLU A 68 -0.77 -15.38 5.45
CA GLU A 68 -1.32 -14.77 6.67
C GLU A 68 -1.19 -13.25 6.65
N LEU A 69 -0.03 -12.72 6.25
CA LEU A 69 0.19 -11.28 6.18
C LEU A 69 -0.72 -10.61 5.14
N VAL A 70 -0.88 -11.21 3.96
CA VAL A 70 -1.77 -10.69 2.91
C VAL A 70 -3.23 -10.78 3.35
N GLY A 71 -3.64 -11.84 4.06
CA GLY A 71 -5.01 -11.97 4.56
C GLY A 71 -5.34 -11.06 5.75
N ALA A 72 -4.32 -10.57 6.48
CA ALA A 72 -4.48 -9.70 7.64
C ALA A 72 -4.35 -8.20 7.31
N ALA A 73 -3.78 -7.86 6.16
CA ALA A 73 -3.70 -6.49 5.65
C ALA A 73 -5.08 -6.06 5.12
#